data_AF-A0A914QPM1-F1
#
_entry.id   AF-A0A914QPM1-F1
#
_cell.length_a   1.000
_cell.length_b   1.000
_cell.length_c   1.000
_cell.angle_alpha   90.00
_cell.angle_beta   90.00
_cell.angle_gamma   90.00
#
_symmetry.space_group_name_H-M   'P 1'
#
loop_
_entity.id
_entity.type
_entity.pdbx_description
1 polymer ?
#
loop_
_entity_poly.entity_id
_entity_poly.type
_entity_poly.pdbx_seq_one_letter_code
_entity_poly.pdbx_strand_id
1 'polypeptide(L)' 'MQHPKLANCALFFWMQENRERIKKPGMGIADHAKAARIEWQNLSDKSKWEKMAEDDKNRYEKELKLYRNQL' A
#
# COMPACT_ATOMS: atom_id res chain seq x y z
N MET A 1 -13.20 19.80 7.34
CA MET A 1 -11.99 18.94 7.48
C MET A 1 -12.04 17.85 6.43
N GLN A 2 -10.89 17.46 5.89
CA GLN A 2 -10.81 16.39 4.90
C GLN A 2 -10.96 15.03 5.61
N HIS A 3 -11.77 14.15 5.05
CA HIS A 3 -11.89 12.77 5.54
C HIS A 3 -10.52 12.07 5.47
N PRO A 4 -10.10 11.32 6.50
CA PRO A 4 -8.81 10.64 6.49
C PRO A 4 -8.74 9.60 5.37
N LYS A 5 -7.59 9.52 4.70
CA LYS A 5 -7.35 8.51 3.67
C LYS A 5 -7.17 7.14 4.32
N LEU A 6 -7.79 6.13 3.72
CA LEU A 6 -7.67 4.74 4.18
C LEU A 6 -6.22 4.29 4.29
N ALA A 7 -5.96 3.40 5.24
CA ALA A 7 -4.65 2.78 5.37
C ALA A 7 -4.33 1.87 4.18
N ASN A 8 -3.10 1.93 3.71
CA ASN A 8 -2.56 1.08 2.66
C ASN A 8 -2.09 -0.26 3.24
N CYS A 9 -2.16 -1.31 2.42
CA CYS A 9 -1.66 -2.63 2.79
C CYS A 9 -0.21 -2.84 2.34
N ALA A 10 0.44 -3.88 2.87
CA ALA A 10 1.84 -4.19 2.60
C ALA A 10 2.14 -4.38 1.10
N LEU A 11 1.24 -5.05 0.38
CA LEU A 11 1.35 -5.22 -1.08
C LEU A 11 1.42 -3.86 -1.80
N PHE A 12 0.65 -2.87 -1.36
CA PHE A 12 0.66 -1.55 -1.98
C PHE A 12 2.01 -0.84 -1.78
N PHE A 13 2.58 -0.90 -0.58
CA PHE A 13 3.93 -0.37 -0.32
C PHE A 13 4.99 -1.06 -1.19
N TRP A 14 4.94 -2.38 -1.27
CA TRP A 14 5.84 -3.14 -2.13
C TRP A 14 5.67 -2.77 -3.61
N MET A 15 4.43 -2.64 -4.08
CA MET A 15 4.11 -2.24 -5.45
C MET A 15 4.63 -0.85 -5.78
N GLN A 16 4.53 0.11 -4.86
CA GLN A 16 5.06 1.45 -5.08
C GLN A 16 6.59 1.46 -5.20
N GLU A 17 7.30 0.72 -4.34
CA GLU A 17 8.76 0.61 -4.41
C GLU A 17 9.24 -0.10 -5.68
N ASN A 18 8.47 -1.06 -6.18
CA ASN A 18 8.84 -1.88 -7.33
C ASN A 18 8.17 -1.43 -8.64
N ARG A 19 7.44 -0.30 -8.63
CA ARG A 19 6.61 0.13 -9.75
C ARG A 19 7.40 0.23 -11.05
N GLU A 20 8.53 0.91 -11.01
CA GLU A 20 9.38 1.14 -12.20
C GLU A 20 10.06 -0.15 -12.68
N ARG A 21 10.26 -1.13 -11.78
CA ARG A 21 10.80 -2.45 -12.13
C ARG A 21 9.76 -3.33 -12.84
N ILE A 22 8.51 -3.28 -12.38
CA ILE A 22 7.43 -4.15 -12.88
C ILE A 22 6.75 -3.53 -14.10
N LYS A 23 6.60 -2.21 -14.12
CA LYS A 23 5.91 -1.49 -15.20
C LYS A 23 6.77 -1.48 -16.45
N LYS A 24 6.27 -2.12 -17.51
CA LYS A 24 6.91 -2.14 -18.83
C LYS A 24 6.20 -1.19 -19.79
N PRO A 25 6.88 -0.66 -20.83
CA PRO A 25 6.22 0.09 -21.89
C PRO A 25 5.06 -0.71 -22.50
N GLY A 26 3.89 -0.09 -22.63
CA GLY A 26 2.68 -0.74 -23.15
C GLY A 26 1.93 -1.64 -22.17
N MET A 27 2.42 -1.82 -20.93
CA MET A 27 1.72 -2.62 -19.91
C MET A 27 0.52 -1.87 -19.35
N GLY A 28 -0.66 -2.51 -19.37
CA GLY A 28 -1.87 -1.98 -18.75
C GLY A 28 -1.83 -2.04 -17.22
N ILE A 29 -2.71 -1.29 -16.57
CA ILE A 29 -2.82 -1.27 -15.09
C ILE A 29 -3.14 -2.67 -14.55
N ALA A 30 -4.02 -3.41 -15.22
CA ALA A 30 -4.39 -4.78 -14.83
C ALA A 30 -3.21 -5.76 -14.91
N ASP A 31 -2.42 -5.69 -15.99
CA ASP A 31 -1.24 -6.54 -16.17
C ASP A 31 -0.16 -6.23 -15.13
N HIS A 32 0.04 -4.94 -14.86
CA HIS A 32 0.95 -4.49 -13.80
C HIS A 32 0.53 -5.02 -12.43
N ALA A 33 -0.75 -4.92 -12.08
CA ALA A 33 -1.27 -5.43 -10.82
C ALA A 33 -1.15 -6.96 -10.72
N LYS A 34 -1.38 -7.68 -11.82
CA LYS A 34 -1.22 -9.14 -11.87
C LYS A 34 0.24 -9.57 -11.69
N ALA A 35 1.17 -8.93 -12.42
CA ALA A 35 2.61 -9.19 -12.28
C ALA A 35 3.09 -8.90 -10.86
N ALA A 36 2.68 -7.78 -10.30
CA ALA A 36 2.99 -7.42 -8.92
C ALA A 36 2.50 -8.44 -7.90
N ARG A 37 1.26 -8.92 -8.04
CA ARG A 37 0.69 -9.91 -7.11
C ARG A 37 1.43 -11.24 -7.15
N ILE A 38 1.83 -11.70 -8.33
CA ILE A 38 2.58 -12.96 -8.50
C ILE A 38 3.93 -12.87 -7.79
N GLU A 39 4.67 -11.78 -8.02
CA GLU A 39 5.96 -11.58 -7.36
C GLU A 39 5.81 -11.43 -5.85
N TRP A 40 4.83 -10.67 -5.38
CA TRP A 40 4.52 -10.55 -3.95
C TRP A 40 4.24 -11.89 -3.29
N GLN A 41 3.51 -12.80 -3.95
CA GLN A 41 3.25 -14.14 -3.43
C GLN A 41 4.54 -14.95 -3.25
N ASN A 42 5.53 -14.75 -4.11
CA ASN A 42 6.80 -15.47 -4.10
C ASN A 42 7.86 -14.87 -3.15
N LEU A 43 7.61 -13.72 -2.53
CA LEU A 43 8.53 -13.15 -1.53
C LEU A 43 8.54 -14.00 -0.26
N SER A 44 9.75 -14.34 0.19
CA SER A 44 9.98 -15.05 1.44
C SER A 44 9.88 -14.13 2.66
N ASP A 45 10.36 -12.89 2.54
CA ASP A 45 10.32 -11.88 3.59
C ASP A 45 9.46 -10.70 3.15
N LYS A 46 8.45 -10.39 3.96
CA LYS A 46 7.50 -9.30 3.77
C LYS A 46 7.50 -8.32 4.93
N SER A 47 8.32 -8.57 5.95
CA SER A 47 8.31 -7.88 7.25
C SER A 47 8.47 -6.37 7.11
N LYS A 48 9.33 -5.91 6.18
CA LYS A 48 9.51 -4.49 5.87
C LYS A 48 8.18 -3.82 5.51
N TRP A 49 7.44 -4.40 4.56
CA TRP A 49 6.19 -3.80 4.06
C TRP A 49 5.00 -4.05 4.99
N GLU A 50 5.03 -5.14 5.75
CA GLU A 50 4.06 -5.39 6.84
C GLU A 50 4.19 -4.33 7.94
N LYS A 51 5.41 -3.99 8.33
CA LYS A 51 5.67 -2.88 9.27
C LYS A 51 5.17 -1.54 8.71
N MET A 52 5.43 -1.25 7.44
CA MET A 52 4.91 -0.03 6.81
C MET A 52 3.38 0.01 6.79
N ALA A 53 2.72 -1.13 6.58
CA ALA A 53 1.27 -1.23 6.62
C ALA A 53 0.70 -1.04 8.03
N GLU A 54 1.39 -1.56 9.04
CA GLU A 54 1.04 -1.34 10.44
C GLU A 54 1.19 0.14 10.84
N ASP A 55 2.29 0.78 10.44
CA ASP A 55 2.51 2.21 10.66
C ASP A 55 1.43 3.07 9.99
N ASP A 56 1.03 2.71 8.76
CA ASP A 56 -0.01 3.44 8.03
C ASP A 56 -1.42 3.21 8.61
N LYS A 57 -1.68 2.02 9.14
CA LYS A 57 -2.89 1.75 9.94
C LYS A 57 -2.93 2.63 11.18
N ASN A 58 -1.81 2.73 11.90
CA ASN A 58 -1.69 3.59 13.09
C ASN A 58 -1.89 5.08 12.73
N ARG A 59 -1.38 5.52 11.58
CA ARG A 59 -1.66 6.88 11.04
C ARG A 59 -3.16 7.07 10.82
N TYR A 60 -3.80 6.16 10.07
CA TYR A 60 -5.23 6.25 9.75
C TYR A 60 -6.09 6.30 11.03
N GLU A 61 -5.81 5.46 12.02
CA GLU A 61 -6.54 5.46 13.29
C GLU A 61 -6.39 6.78 14.06
N LYS A 62 -5.20 7.39 14.06
CA LYS A 62 -4.96 8.70 14.69
C LYS A 62 -5.73 9.80 13.96
N GLU A 63 -5.64 9.85 12.63
CA GLU A 63 -6.36 10.84 11.83
C GLU A 63 -7.89 10.69 11.95
N LEU A 64 -8.38 9.44 12.02
CA LEU A 64 -9.81 9.16 12.21
C LEU A 64 -10.31 9.60 13.58
N LYS A 65 -9.51 9.42 14.65
CA LYS A 65 -9.83 9.95 15.99
C LYS A 65 -9.90 11.48 15.97
N LEU A 66 -8.93 12.14 15.34
CA LEU A 66 -8.94 13.61 15.21
C LEU A 66 -10.15 14.10 14.42
N TYR A 67 -10.45 13.47 13.28
CA TYR A 67 -11.61 13.79 12.47
C TYR A 67 -12.92 13.62 13.25
N ARG A 68 -13.06 12.53 14.02
CA ARG A 68 -14.24 12.28 14.86
C ARG A 68 -14.39 13.25 16.02
N ASN A 69 -13.28 13.68 16.64
CA ASN A 69 -13.29 14.62 17.77
C ASN A 69 -13.54 16.08 17.33
N GLN A 70 -13.47 16.35 16.03
CA GLN A 70 -13.69 17.66 15.44
C GLN A 70 -15.02 17.74 14.67
N LEU A 71 -15.80 16.65 14.67
CA LEU A 71 -17.22 16.60 14.34
C LEU A 71 -18.05 16.89 15.58
#